data_AF-A0A090QI00-F1
#
_entry.id   AF-A0A090QI00-F1
#
_cell.length_a   1.000
_cell.length_b   1.000
_cell.length_c   1.000
_cell.angle_alpha   90.00
_cell.angle_beta   90.00
_cell.angle_gamma   90.00
#
_symmetry.space_group_name_H-M   'P 1'
#
loop_
_entity.id
_entity.type
_entity.pdbx_description
1 polymer ?
#
loop_
_entity_poly.entity_id
_entity_poly.type
_entity_poly.pdbx_seq_one_letter_code
_entity_poly.pdbx_strand_id
1 'polypeptide(L)'
;MDELKHAATANSDPKAAISSKTLAQTTLHHHYHRFTKRSEGITATSPDHKLHQLRIEGKKFRYALEYFTPLYPKAQAKQQLLLLKQVQTSLGDLNDLAIQNTFLTNYLRTTQCMDMKKAALESLLEKANTHYGRLRAESLEQIAVFQAPEYVRVFKLFSEIK
;
A
#
# COMPACT_ATOMS: atom_id res chain seq x y z
N MET A 1 30.79 39.10 48.22
CA MET A 1 29.48 39.61 48.65
C MET A 1 28.72 39.92 47.37
N ASP A 2 27.66 39.24 46.96
CA ASP A 2 26.91 38.09 47.49
C ASP A 2 26.09 37.61 46.29
N GLU A 3 26.30 36.37 45.83
CA GLU A 3 25.28 35.30 45.81
C GLU A 3 23.81 35.73 45.74
N LEU A 4 23.10 35.19 44.72
CA LEU A 4 21.79 34.49 44.79
C LEU A 4 21.27 34.31 43.35
N LYS A 5 21.63 33.22 42.66
CA LYS A 5 20.88 31.95 42.66
C LYS A 5 19.37 32.15 42.67
N HIS A 6 18.75 32.09 41.49
CA HIS A 6 17.42 31.52 41.33
C HIS A 6 17.47 30.50 40.19
N ALA A 7 17.88 29.29 40.58
CA ALA A 7 17.47 28.06 39.92
C ALA A 7 16.05 27.73 40.41
N ALA A 8 15.11 27.59 39.49
CA ALA A 8 13.86 26.82 39.61
C ALA A 8 13.06 27.09 38.33
N THR A 9 12.58 26.13 37.55
CA THR A 9 12.41 24.69 37.74
C THR A 9 12.21 24.11 36.35
N ALA A 10 13.00 23.10 36.01
CA ALA A 10 12.66 22.18 34.94
C ALA A 10 11.32 21.54 35.29
N ASN A 11 10.25 21.94 34.60
CA ASN A 11 8.97 21.26 34.69
C ASN A 11 9.03 20.08 33.71
N SER A 12 9.61 18.98 34.17
CA SER A 12 9.65 17.71 33.47
C SER A 12 8.30 17.01 33.61
N ASP A 13 7.44 17.19 32.61
CA ASP A 13 6.27 16.33 32.43
C ASP A 13 6.74 14.92 31.97
N PRO A 14 6.29 13.80 32.57
CA PRO A 14 6.83 12.47 32.32
C PRO A 14 6.33 11.78 31.04
N LYS A 15 5.71 12.51 30.10
CA LYS A 15 5.58 12.04 28.71
C LYS A 15 6.58 12.82 27.88
N ALA A 16 7.77 12.25 27.68
CA ALA A 16 8.71 12.75 26.69
C ALA A 16 7.95 13.02 25.38
N ALA A 17 7.80 14.29 25.03
CA ALA A 17 7.08 14.69 23.82
C ALA A 17 7.83 14.11 22.62
N ILE A 18 7.26 13.08 21.99
CA ILE A 18 7.84 12.45 20.80
C ILE A 18 7.92 13.52 19.72
N SER A 19 9.11 13.75 19.16
CA SER A 19 9.26 14.72 18.07
C SER A 19 8.43 14.30 16.85
N SER A 20 7.94 15.26 16.06
CA SER A 20 7.21 14.96 14.81
C SER A 20 8.00 14.04 13.87
N LYS A 21 9.34 14.15 13.90
CA LYS A 21 10.25 13.32 13.12
C LYS A 21 10.28 11.88 13.62
N THR A 22 10.34 11.66 14.94
CA THR A 22 10.29 10.33 15.55
C THR A 22 8.94 9.66 15.29
N LEU A 23 7.83 10.40 15.37
CA LEU A 23 6.49 9.90 15.03
C LEU A 23 6.42 9.49 13.55
N ALA A 24 6.97 10.30 12.64
CA ALA A 24 7.00 9.99 11.22
C ALA A 24 7.80 8.72 10.92
N GLN A 25 9.02 8.61 11.46
CA GLN A 25 9.88 7.44 11.27
C GLN A 25 9.23 6.15 11.76
N THR A 26 8.68 6.15 12.97
CA THR A 26 8.02 4.97 13.56
C THR A 26 6.77 4.56 12.76
N THR A 27 5.96 5.53 12.34
CA THR A 27 4.75 5.27 11.54
C THR A 27 5.10 4.73 10.15
N LEU A 28 6.06 5.34 9.46
CA LEU A 28 6.50 4.90 8.14
C LEU A 28 7.17 3.53 8.19
N HIS A 29 8.02 3.28 9.20
CA HIS A 29 8.63 1.96 9.42
C HIS A 29 7.55 0.88 9.64
N HIS A 30 6.55 1.17 10.48
CA HIS A 30 5.45 0.25 10.74
C HIS A 30 4.70 -0.15 9.46
N HIS A 31 4.32 0.83 8.64
CA HIS A 31 3.60 0.57 7.39
C HIS A 31 4.47 -0.12 6.34
N TYR A 32 5.74 0.28 6.21
CA TYR A 32 6.70 -0.39 5.35
C TYR A 32 6.83 -1.87 5.70
N HIS A 33 7.12 -2.19 6.96
CA HIS A 33 7.29 -3.56 7.42
C HIS A 33 6.01 -4.40 7.26
N ARG A 34 4.83 -3.81 7.50
CA ARG A 34 3.55 -4.52 7.30
C ARG A 34 3.27 -4.77 5.83
N PHE A 35 3.62 -3.84 4.94
CA PHE A 35 3.46 -4.01 3.51
C PHE A 35 4.40 -5.10 2.97
N THR A 36 5.69 -5.07 3.33
CA THR A 36 6.67 -6.08 2.91
C THR A 36 6.31 -7.48 3.42
N LYS A 37 6.01 -7.61 4.72
CA LYS A 37 5.63 -8.90 5.30
C LYS A 37 4.38 -9.50 4.64
N ARG A 38 3.43 -8.66 4.24
CA ARG A 38 2.22 -9.12 3.54
C ARG A 38 2.50 -9.48 2.10
N SER A 39 3.42 -8.78 1.43
CA SER A 39 3.77 -9.04 0.05
C SER A 39 4.60 -10.32 -0.12
N GLU A 40 5.46 -10.67 0.86
CA GLU A 40 6.26 -11.91 0.87
C GLU A 40 5.40 -13.18 0.79
N GLY A 41 4.18 -13.13 1.33
CA GLY A 41 3.24 -14.25 1.35
C GLY A 41 2.32 -14.34 0.12
N ILE A 42 2.53 -13.51 -0.90
CA ILE A 42 1.71 -13.48 -2.12
C ILE A 42 2.35 -14.33 -3.21
N THR A 43 1.54 -15.19 -3.81
CA THR A 43 1.91 -16.11 -4.89
C THR A 43 0.88 -16.08 -6.00
N ALA A 44 1.19 -16.70 -7.14
CA ALA A 44 0.26 -16.86 -8.26
C ALA A 44 -1.08 -17.50 -7.86
N THR A 45 -1.09 -18.36 -6.85
CA THR A 45 -2.28 -19.07 -6.34
C THR A 45 -2.94 -18.41 -5.13
N SER A 46 -2.42 -17.27 -4.66
CA SER A 46 -2.97 -16.60 -3.49
C SER A 46 -4.39 -16.09 -3.74
N PRO A 47 -5.33 -16.26 -2.79
CA PRO A 47 -6.69 -15.77 -2.98
C PRO A 47 -6.75 -14.24 -3.03
N ASP A 48 -7.72 -13.70 -3.76
CA ASP A 48 -7.85 -12.27 -4.06
C ASP A 48 -7.96 -11.39 -2.82
N HIS A 49 -8.55 -11.90 -1.74
CA HIS A 49 -8.63 -11.17 -0.49
C HIS A 49 -7.24 -10.82 0.07
N LYS A 50 -6.19 -11.62 -0.17
CA LYS A 50 -4.83 -11.30 0.26
C LYS A 50 -4.25 -10.12 -0.53
N LEU A 51 -4.46 -10.09 -1.84
CA LEU A 51 -4.06 -8.97 -2.70
C LEU A 51 -4.84 -7.70 -2.35
N HIS A 52 -6.14 -7.82 -2.07
CA HIS A 52 -6.96 -6.73 -1.58
C HIS A 52 -6.47 -6.18 -0.23
N GLN A 53 -6.10 -7.04 0.72
CA GLN A 53 -5.50 -6.61 1.98
C GLN A 53 -4.17 -5.91 1.77
N LEU A 54 -3.32 -6.41 0.87
CA LEU A 54 -2.06 -5.74 0.51
C LEU A 54 -2.32 -4.35 -0.07
N ARG A 55 -3.32 -4.19 -0.94
CA ARG A 55 -3.75 -2.89 -1.48
C ARG A 55 -4.18 -1.92 -0.38
N ILE A 56 -4.97 -2.38 0.59
CA ILE A 56 -5.39 -1.55 1.74
C ILE A 56 -4.16 -1.07 2.53
N GLU A 57 -3.22 -1.97 2.82
CA GLU A 57 -2.01 -1.61 3.54
C GLU A 57 -1.11 -0.67 2.74
N GLY A 58 -1.01 -0.86 1.43
CA GLY A 58 -0.36 0.08 0.53
C GLY A 58 -0.99 1.46 0.65
N LYS A 59 -2.32 1.58 0.60
CA LYS A 59 -3.02 2.87 0.74
C LYS A 59 -2.68 3.57 2.05
N LYS A 60 -2.72 2.84 3.17
CA LYS A 60 -2.32 3.39 4.48
C LYS A 60 -0.87 3.88 4.45
N PHE A 61 0.03 3.10 3.85
CA PHE A 61 1.42 3.49 3.73
C PHE A 61 1.59 4.77 2.90
N ARG A 62 0.90 4.87 1.76
CA ARG A 62 0.93 6.07 0.92
C ARG A 62 0.41 7.30 1.66
N TYR A 63 -0.71 7.17 2.36
CA TYR A 63 -1.27 8.29 3.13
C TYR A 63 -0.32 8.77 4.23
N ALA A 64 0.33 7.84 4.94
CA ALA A 64 1.36 8.19 5.91
C ALA A 64 2.52 8.93 5.23
N LEU A 65 3.00 8.43 4.09
CA LEU A 65 4.10 9.04 3.36
C LEU A 65 3.75 10.46 2.85
N GLU A 66 2.58 10.63 2.24
CA GLU A 66 2.09 11.93 1.77
C GLU A 66 1.96 12.92 2.92
N TYR A 67 1.44 12.48 4.07
CA TYR A 67 1.28 13.31 5.26
C TYR A 67 2.62 13.77 5.84
N PHE A 68 3.60 12.87 5.97
CA PHE A 68 4.91 13.19 6.55
C PHE A 68 5.91 13.76 5.55
N THR A 69 5.57 13.85 4.26
CA THR A 69 6.45 14.41 3.20
C THR A 69 7.08 15.76 3.55
N PRO A 70 6.39 16.72 4.20
CA PRO A 70 6.99 18.01 4.58
C PRO A 70 8.19 17.92 5.55
N LEU A 71 8.37 16.80 6.25
CA LEU A 71 9.47 16.59 7.21
C LEU A 71 10.78 16.11 6.55
N TYR A 72 10.76 15.93 5.22
CA TYR A 72 11.78 15.20 4.49
C TYR A 72 12.19 15.89 3.18
N PRO A 73 13.38 15.61 2.64
CA PRO A 73 13.80 16.17 1.35
C PRO A 73 12.83 15.78 0.22
N LYS A 74 12.31 16.78 -0.50
CA LYS A 74 11.29 16.61 -1.55
C LYS A 74 11.66 15.54 -2.58
N ALA A 75 12.91 15.48 -3.00
CA ALA A 75 13.37 14.51 -4.01
C ALA A 75 13.21 13.05 -3.54
N GLN A 76 13.60 12.77 -2.29
CA GLN A 76 13.54 11.42 -1.71
C GLN A 76 12.09 10.97 -1.46
N ALA A 77 11.27 11.85 -0.88
CA ALA A 77 9.85 11.57 -0.66
C ALA A 77 9.09 11.33 -1.98
N LYS A 78 9.41 12.12 -3.03
CA LYS A 78 8.82 11.95 -4.36
C LYS A 78 9.18 10.59 -4.98
N GLN A 79 10.42 10.15 -4.84
CA GLN A 79 10.86 8.85 -5.35
C GLN A 79 10.11 7.70 -4.66
N GLN A 80 10.03 7.70 -3.33
CA GLN A 80 9.27 6.69 -2.59
C GLN A 80 7.80 6.64 -2.99
N LEU A 81 7.19 7.81 -3.12
CA LEU A 81 5.78 7.92 -3.50
C LEU A 81 5.54 7.37 -4.91
N LEU A 82 6.47 7.61 -5.84
CA LEU A 82 6.38 7.08 -7.20
C LEU A 82 6.37 5.54 -7.20
N LEU A 83 7.34 4.92 -6.51
CA LEU A 83 7.48 3.45 -6.47
C LEU A 83 6.28 2.79 -5.80
N LEU A 84 5.79 3.37 -4.68
CA LEU A 84 4.61 2.86 -4.00
C LEU A 84 3.34 3.00 -4.86
N LYS A 85 3.22 4.09 -5.63
CA LYS A 85 2.09 4.28 -6.55
C LYS A 85 2.06 3.24 -7.65
N GLN A 86 3.21 2.81 -8.19
CA GLN A 86 3.27 1.80 -9.26
C GLN A 86 2.65 0.48 -8.82
N VAL A 87 3.08 -0.07 -7.68
CA VAL A 87 2.51 -1.32 -7.16
C VAL A 87 1.02 -1.14 -6.78
N GLN A 88 0.64 0.02 -6.25
CA GLN A 88 -0.76 0.31 -5.92
C GLN A 88 -1.68 0.40 -7.13
N THR A 89 -1.22 0.97 -8.24
CA THR A 89 -2.01 1.06 -9.47
C THR A 89 -2.32 -0.35 -9.98
N SER A 90 -1.29 -1.20 -10.09
CA SER A 90 -1.49 -2.59 -10.55
C SER A 90 -2.44 -3.38 -9.63
N LEU A 91 -2.26 -3.27 -8.31
CA LEU A 91 -3.19 -3.88 -7.34
C LEU A 91 -4.61 -3.30 -7.40
N GLY A 92 -4.74 -2.03 -7.78
CA GLY A 92 -6.01 -1.34 -7.98
C GLY A 92 -6.77 -1.90 -9.17
N ASP A 93 -6.13 -1.94 -10.32
CA ASP A 93 -6.70 -2.44 -11.57
C ASP A 93 -7.16 -3.90 -11.43
N LEU A 94 -6.31 -4.74 -10.81
CA LEU A 94 -6.65 -6.15 -10.55
C LEU A 94 -7.88 -6.28 -9.64
N ASN A 95 -7.92 -5.51 -8.55
CA ASN A 95 -9.04 -5.53 -7.61
C ASN A 95 -10.35 -5.09 -8.29
N ASP A 96 -10.30 -4.03 -9.09
CA ASP A 96 -11.49 -3.47 -9.71
C ASP A 96 -12.06 -4.43 -10.75
N LEU A 97 -11.20 -5.12 -11.51
CA LEU A 97 -11.63 -6.18 -12.43
C LEU A 97 -12.17 -7.42 -11.69
N ALA A 98 -11.58 -7.81 -10.55
CA ALA A 98 -12.10 -8.91 -9.72
C ALA A 98 -13.55 -8.65 -9.27
N ILE A 99 -13.84 -7.42 -8.85
CA ILE A 99 -15.19 -6.98 -8.45
C ILE A 99 -16.13 -7.01 -9.66
N GLN A 100 -15.70 -6.48 -10.81
CA GLN A 100 -16.50 -6.49 -12.05
C GLN A 100 -16.82 -7.92 -12.51
N ASN A 101 -15.86 -8.84 -12.48
CA ASN A 101 -16.08 -10.25 -12.84
C ASN A 101 -17.08 -10.91 -11.89
N THR A 102 -16.97 -10.63 -10.58
CA THR A 102 -17.90 -11.14 -9.57
C THR A 102 -19.31 -10.61 -9.81
N PHE A 103 -19.44 -9.32 -10.15
CA PHE A 103 -20.71 -8.69 -10.49
C PHE A 103 -21.34 -9.36 -11.73
N LEU A 104 -20.59 -9.47 -12.83
CA LEU A 104 -21.08 -10.04 -14.08
C LEU A 104 -21.48 -11.52 -13.93
N THR A 105 -20.68 -12.30 -13.19
CA THR A 105 -20.99 -13.70 -12.87
C THR A 105 -22.29 -13.83 -12.09
N ASN A 106 -22.50 -12.98 -11.08
CA ASN A 106 -23.75 -12.98 -10.32
C ASN A 106 -24.94 -12.53 -11.18
N TYR A 107 -24.76 -11.49 -11.99
CA TYR A 107 -25.79 -10.99 -12.89
C TYR A 107 -26.28 -12.07 -13.87
N LEU A 108 -25.36 -12.83 -14.47
CA LEU A 108 -25.67 -13.97 -15.35
C LEU A 108 -26.44 -15.08 -14.64
N ARG A 109 -26.15 -15.31 -13.35
CA ARG A 109 -26.78 -16.35 -12.54
C ARG A 109 -28.20 -15.98 -12.09
N THR A 110 -28.44 -14.71 -11.75
CA THR A 110 -29.70 -14.28 -11.12
C THR A 110 -30.69 -13.66 -12.09
N THR A 111 -30.26 -13.31 -13.32
CA THR A 111 -31.11 -12.61 -14.28
C THR A 111 -31.60 -13.56 -15.36
N GLN A 112 -32.91 -13.59 -15.58
CA GLN A 112 -33.50 -14.22 -16.76
C GLN A 112 -33.25 -13.31 -17.96
N CYS A 113 -32.19 -13.59 -18.73
CA CYS A 113 -31.85 -12.86 -19.95
C CYS A 113 -32.15 -13.72 -21.18
N MET A 114 -32.52 -13.07 -22.29
CA MET A 114 -32.69 -13.74 -23.59
C MET A 114 -31.39 -14.42 -24.03
N ASP A 115 -31.48 -15.56 -24.73
CA ASP A 115 -30.33 -16.41 -25.09
C ASP A 115 -29.18 -15.66 -25.78
N MET A 116 -29.49 -14.74 -26.70
CA MET A 116 -28.45 -13.94 -27.37
C MET A 116 -27.71 -12.99 -26.41
N LYS A 117 -28.42 -12.39 -25.44
CA LYS A 117 -27.79 -11.53 -24.42
C LYS A 117 -26.92 -12.36 -23.49
N LYS A 118 -27.35 -13.57 -23.16
CA LYS A 118 -26.58 -14.51 -22.34
C LYS A 118 -25.25 -14.87 -22.99
N ALA A 119 -25.28 -15.30 -24.26
CA ALA A 119 -24.07 -15.67 -25.00
C ALA A 119 -23.07 -14.50 -25.11
N ALA A 120 -23.56 -13.28 -25.36
CA ALA A 120 -22.70 -12.09 -25.40
C ALA A 120 -22.03 -11.78 -24.05
N LEU A 121 -22.78 -11.91 -22.94
CA LEU A 121 -22.26 -11.70 -21.59
C LEU A 121 -21.27 -12.80 -21.17
N GLU A 122 -21.50 -14.05 -21.58
CA GLU A 122 -20.56 -15.17 -21.36
C GLU A 122 -19.24 -14.93 -22.10
N SER A 123 -19.28 -14.51 -23.36
CA SER A 123 -18.06 -14.14 -24.11
C SER A 123 -17.32 -12.95 -23.49
N LEU A 124 -18.06 -11.96 -22.97
CA LEU A 124 -17.46 -10.84 -22.23
C LEU A 124 -16.77 -11.32 -20.95
N LEU A 125 -17.40 -12.22 -20.20
CA LEU A 125 -16.83 -12.80 -18.98
C LEU A 125 -15.54 -13.59 -19.27
N GLU A 126 -15.50 -14.34 -20.37
CA GLU A 126 -14.29 -15.04 -20.81
C GLU A 126 -13.13 -14.06 -21.07
N LYS A 127 -13.38 -13.00 -21.84
CA LYS A 127 -12.38 -11.94 -22.10
C LYS A 127 -11.92 -11.27 -20.82
N ALA A 128 -12.84 -10.99 -19.89
CA ALA A 128 -12.53 -10.38 -18.61
C ALA A 128 -11.69 -11.31 -17.72
N ASN A 129 -11.90 -12.62 -17.76
CA ASN A 129 -11.07 -13.60 -17.07
C ASN A 129 -9.65 -13.69 -17.65
N THR A 130 -9.50 -13.66 -18.98
CA THR A 130 -8.17 -13.57 -19.61
C THR A 130 -7.45 -12.29 -19.19
N HIS A 131 -8.15 -11.15 -19.21
CA HIS A 131 -7.57 -9.87 -18.81
C HIS A 131 -7.16 -9.87 -17.32
N TYR A 132 -7.98 -10.47 -16.46
CA TYR A 132 -7.70 -10.67 -15.05
C TYR A 132 -6.40 -11.46 -14.84
N GLY A 133 -6.20 -12.56 -15.59
CA GLY A 133 -4.97 -13.34 -15.54
C GLY A 133 -3.72 -12.50 -15.85
N ARG A 134 -3.80 -11.62 -16.85
CA ARG A 134 -2.70 -10.68 -17.19
C ARG A 134 -2.42 -9.68 -16.07
N LEU A 135 -3.45 -8.99 -15.57
CA LEU A 135 -3.29 -8.01 -14.48
C LEU A 135 -2.75 -8.67 -13.21
N ARG A 136 -3.11 -9.92 -12.97
CA ARG A 136 -2.59 -10.70 -11.86
C ARG A 136 -1.10 -10.97 -12.00
N ALA A 137 -0.65 -11.39 -13.18
CA ALA A 137 0.78 -11.57 -13.45
C ALA A 137 1.56 -10.25 -13.27
N GLU A 138 1.04 -9.15 -13.80
CA GLU A 138 1.64 -7.81 -13.66
C GLU A 138 1.69 -7.37 -12.19
N SER A 139 0.64 -7.61 -11.41
CA SER A 139 0.63 -7.29 -9.98
C SER A 139 1.72 -8.06 -9.22
N LEU A 140 1.93 -9.33 -9.55
CA LEU A 140 2.98 -10.15 -8.95
C LEU A 140 4.37 -9.66 -9.30
N GLU A 141 4.59 -9.26 -10.56
CA GLU A 141 5.84 -8.64 -11.00
C GLU A 141 6.11 -7.33 -10.25
N GLN A 142 5.11 -6.44 -10.13
CA GLN A 142 5.26 -5.19 -9.38
C GLN A 142 5.52 -5.42 -7.89
N ILE A 143 4.91 -6.45 -7.30
CA ILE A 143 5.22 -6.88 -5.93
C ILE A 143 6.69 -7.33 -5.82
N ALA A 144 7.17 -8.16 -6.75
CA ALA A 144 8.54 -8.64 -6.75
C ALA A 144 9.55 -7.49 -6.94
N VAL A 145 9.27 -6.55 -7.83
CA VAL A 145 10.06 -5.32 -8.03
C VAL A 145 10.13 -4.51 -6.74
N PHE A 146 9.01 -4.33 -6.02
CA PHE A 146 9.00 -3.62 -4.74
C PHE A 146 9.88 -4.29 -3.67
N GLN A 147 10.00 -5.62 -3.71
CA GLN A 147 10.83 -6.40 -2.80
C GLN A 147 12.31 -6.41 -3.19
N ALA A 148 12.67 -5.92 -4.38
CA ALA A 148 14.03 -5.94 -4.86
C ALA A 148 14.96 -5.06 -3.99
N PRO A 149 16.24 -5.43 -3.80
CA PRO A 149 17.15 -4.74 -2.88
C PRO A 149 17.30 -3.24 -3.14
N GLU A 150 17.22 -2.80 -4.40
CA GLU A 150 17.30 -1.40 -4.80
C GLU A 150 16.07 -0.59 -4.37
N TYR A 151 14.88 -1.18 -4.31
CA TYR A 151 13.67 -0.55 -3.78
C TYR A 151 13.70 -0.51 -2.25
N VAL A 152 14.13 -1.60 -1.62
CA VAL A 152 14.28 -1.69 -0.16
C VAL A 152 15.22 -0.59 0.36
N ARG A 153 16.33 -0.30 -0.34
CA ARG A 153 17.26 0.78 0.02
C ARG A 153 16.58 2.16 0.07
N VAL A 154 15.68 2.44 -0.88
CA VAL A 154 14.94 3.71 -0.96
C VAL A 154 13.98 3.87 0.24
N PHE A 155 13.43 2.78 0.77
CA PHE A 155 12.53 2.81 1.94
C PHE A 155 13.25 2.74 3.30
N LYS A 156 14.46 2.17 3.37
CA LYS A 156 15.28 2.17 4.58
C LYS A 156 15.71 3.57 5.03
N LEU A 157 15.94 4.50 4.09
CA LEU A 157 16.32 5.89 4.36
C LEU A 157 15.38 6.67 5.31
N PHE A 158 14.12 6.24 5.45
CA PHE A 158 13.12 6.90 6.30
C PHE A 158 12.72 6.10 7.54
N SER A 159 13.17 4.86 7.62
CA SER A 159 12.72 3.87 8.61
C SER A 159 13.83 3.40 9.54
N GLU A 160 15.07 3.88 9.38
CA GLU A 160 16.12 3.76 10.38
C GLU A 160 15.82 4.69 11.56
N ILE A 161 15.43 4.07 12.67
CA ILE A 161 15.47 4.69 14.00
C ILE A 161 16.95 4.65 14.41
N LYS A 162 17.59 5.80 14.48
CA LYS A 162 18.91 5.92 15.15
C LYS A 162 18.73 5.83 16.65
#